data_AF-A0A512DYL5-F1
#
_entry.id   AF-A0A512DYL5-F1
#
_cell.length_a   1.000
_cell.length_b   1.000
_cell.length_c   1.000
_cell.angle_alpha   90.00
_cell.angle_beta   90.00
_cell.angle_gamma   90.00
#
_symmetry.space_group_name_H-M   'P 1'
#
loop_
_entity.id
_entity.type
_entity.pdbx_description
1 polymer ?
#
loop_
_entity_poly.entity_id
_entity_poly.type
_entity_poly.pdbx_seq_one_letter_code
_entity_poly.pdbx_strand_id
1 'polypeptide(L)'
;MNRIYMALLAVPALLLFSTQNAYAYLDPGTGSMLLQGLIGGIAGGMFAIRLYWSKLKSRFGGGRTPASVTQRDGVDSPTDKAR
;
A
#
# COMPACT_ATOMS: atom_id res chain seq x y z
N MET A 1 22.72 15.05 37.44
CA MET A 1 22.00 15.12 36.14
C MET A 1 21.16 13.90 35.83
N ASN A 2 21.63 12.66 36.01
CA ASN A 2 20.99 11.48 35.41
C ASN A 2 19.66 11.05 36.06
N ARG A 3 19.45 11.43 37.33
CA ARG A 3 18.25 11.09 38.12
C ARG A 3 17.01 11.91 37.71
N ILE A 4 17.24 13.13 37.22
CA ILE A 4 16.18 14.03 36.74
C ILE A 4 15.61 13.52 35.42
N TYR A 5 16.44 13.05 34.48
CA TYR A 5 15.95 12.43 33.24
C TYR A 5 15.17 11.15 33.51
N MET A 6 15.61 10.33 34.47
CA MET A 6 14.88 9.14 34.90
C MET A 6 13.51 9.51 35.48
N ALA A 7 13.43 10.54 36.32
CA ALA A 7 12.15 11.03 36.85
C ALA A 7 11.24 11.64 35.76
N LEU A 8 11.84 12.39 34.81
CA LEU A 8 11.14 13.06 33.71
C LEU A 8 10.58 12.06 32.68
N LEU A 9 11.18 10.88 32.56
CA LEU A 9 10.68 9.76 31.75
C LEU A 9 9.76 8.82 32.54
N ALA A 10 9.98 8.63 33.84
CA ALA A 10 9.21 7.70 34.67
C ALA A 10 7.79 8.20 34.97
N VAL A 11 7.60 9.50 35.18
CA VAL A 11 6.28 10.10 35.45
C VAL A 11 5.30 9.91 34.28
N PRO A 12 5.63 10.26 33.01
CA PRO A 12 4.74 9.98 31.88
C PRO A 12 4.57 8.48 31.62
N ALA A 13 5.60 7.66 31.84
CA ALA A 13 5.47 6.21 31.72
C ALA A 13 4.46 5.63 32.72
N LEU A 14 4.47 6.07 33.99
CA LEU A 14 3.48 5.64 34.98
C LEU A 14 2.06 6.07 34.61
N LEU A 15 1.89 7.26 34.03
CA LEU A 15 0.58 7.76 33.60
C LEU A 15 0.00 6.96 32.42
N LEU A 16 0.84 6.45 31.52
CA LEU A 16 0.42 5.60 30.39
C LEU A 16 -0.06 4.20 30.82
N PHE A 17 0.38 3.70 31.98
CA PHE A 17 -0.04 2.40 32.53
C PHE A 17 -1.36 2.46 33.32
N SER A 18 -1.85 3.67 33.64
CA SER A 18 -3.10 3.85 34.37
C SER A 18 -4.29 3.85 33.40
N THR A 19 -4.70 2.66 32.95
CA THR A 19 -5.89 2.48 32.11
C THR A 19 -7.15 2.39 32.97
N GLN A 20 -8.04 3.40 32.87
CA GLN A 20 -9.42 3.30 33.35
C GLN A 20 -10.36 3.07 32.17
N ASN A 21 -11.40 2.26 32.38
CA ASN A 21 -12.44 2.01 31.38
C ASN A 21 -13.26 3.29 31.14
N ALA A 22 -13.02 3.97 30.02
CA ALA A 22 -13.79 5.14 29.60
C ALA A 22 -14.54 4.85 28.28
N TYR A 23 -15.81 4.47 28.39
CA TYR A 23 -16.75 4.38 27.26
C TYR A 23 -17.34 5.76 26.90
N ALA A 24 -16.50 6.79 26.78
CA ALA A 24 -16.91 8.13 26.39
C ALA A 24 -16.08 8.60 25.19
N TYR A 25 -16.60 8.39 23.99
CA TYR A 25 -16.01 8.75 22.69
C TYR A 25 -15.94 10.28 22.44
N LEU A 26 -16.05 11.08 23.51
CA LEU A 26 -16.20 12.53 23.49
C LEU A 26 -15.11 13.27 24.27
N ASP A 27 -13.99 12.64 24.59
CA ASP A 27 -12.80 13.39 25.00
C ASP A 27 -12.15 14.02 23.75
N PRO A 28 -11.82 15.33 23.72
CA PRO A 28 -11.28 16.01 22.53
C PRO A 28 -9.98 15.39 21.98
N GLY A 29 -9.26 14.62 22.82
CA GLY A 29 -8.10 13.84 22.40
C GLY A 29 -8.46 12.62 21.52
N THR A 30 -9.49 11.85 21.89
CA THR A 30 -9.92 10.65 21.15
C THR A 30 -10.59 11.01 19.83
N GLY A 31 -11.40 12.09 19.81
CA GLY A 31 -11.99 12.62 18.59
C GLY A 31 -10.92 13.00 17.55
N SER A 32 -9.80 13.59 18.00
CA SER A 32 -8.68 13.97 17.14
C SER A 32 -7.96 12.75 16.56
N MET A 33 -7.72 11.71 17.36
CA MET A 33 -7.09 10.46 16.90
C MET A 33 -7.95 9.73 15.86
N LEU A 34 -9.28 9.69 16.05
CA LEU A 34 -10.20 9.14 15.07
C LEU A 34 -10.10 9.91 13.75
N LEU A 35 -10.16 11.24 13.81
CA LEU A 35 -10.13 12.08 12.61
C LEU A 35 -8.79 11.93 11.87
N GLN A 36 -7.67 11.88 12.60
CA GLN A 36 -6.35 11.60 12.03
C GLN A 36 -6.27 10.22 11.40
N GLY A 37 -6.79 9.18 12.06
CA GLY A 37 -6.86 7.83 11.52
C GLY A 37 -7.73 7.75 10.26
N LEU A 38 -8.85 8.47 10.24
CA LEU A 38 -9.74 8.54 9.08
C LEU A 38 -9.07 9.22 7.89
N ILE A 39 -8.47 10.40 8.11
CA ILE A 39 -7.75 11.14 7.06
C ILE A 39 -6.56 10.31 6.55
N GLY A 40 -5.78 9.74 7.46
CA GLY A 40 -4.65 8.87 7.12
C GLY A 40 -5.08 7.61 6.36
N GLY A 41 -6.19 7.00 6.76
CA GLY A 41 -6.78 5.86 6.10
C GLY A 41 -7.26 6.18 4.68
N ILE A 42 -7.94 7.31 4.48
CA ILE A 42 -8.37 7.78 3.16
C ILE A 42 -7.15 8.08 2.28
N ALA A 43 -6.19 8.86 2.78
CA ALA A 43 -4.98 9.21 2.04
C ALA A 43 -4.16 7.96 1.66
N GLY A 44 -3.94 7.05 2.62
CA GLY A 44 -3.25 5.78 2.40
C GLY A 44 -4.00 4.86 1.43
N GLY A 45 -5.32 4.79 1.55
CA GLY A 45 -6.18 4.02 0.63
C GLY A 45 -6.11 4.55 -0.81
N MET A 46 -6.23 5.86 -1.01
CA MET A 46 -6.08 6.49 -2.32
C MET A 46 -4.70 6.24 -2.92
N PHE A 47 -3.65 6.35 -2.10
CA PHE A 47 -2.29 6.06 -2.52
C PHE A 47 -2.11 4.59 -2.94
N ALA A 48 -2.63 3.65 -2.15
CA ALA A 48 -2.58 2.22 -2.46
C ALA A 48 -3.34 1.91 -3.76
N ILE A 49 -4.53 2.45 -3.95
CA ILE A 49 -5.30 2.28 -5.19
C ILE A 49 -4.49 2.79 -6.39
N ARG A 50 -3.88 3.97 -6.28
CA ARG A 50 -3.05 4.53 -7.35
C ARG A 50 -1.82 3.68 -7.65
N LEU A 51 -1.17 3.15 -6.62
CA LEU A 51 -0.01 2.26 -6.77
C LEU A 51 -0.37 0.93 -7.44
N TYR A 52 -1.52 0.35 -7.08
CA TYR A 52 -1.96 -0.95 -7.58
C TYR A 52 -2.88 -0.88 -8.80
N TRP A 53 -3.17 0.31 -9.33
CA TRP A 53 -4.11 0.51 -10.45
C TRP A 53 -3.84 -0.41 -11.65
N SER A 54 -2.57 -0.59 -12.01
CA SER A 54 -2.17 -1.47 -13.12
C SER A 54 -2.40 -2.96 -12.82
N LYS A 55 -2.13 -3.40 -11.58
CA LYS A 55 -2.38 -4.79 -11.16
C LYS A 55 -3.88 -5.06 -11.04
N LEU A 56 -4.65 -4.11 -10.53
CA LEU A 56 -6.11 -4.18 -10.44
C LEU A 56 -6.72 -4.30 -11.84
N LYS A 57 -6.30 -3.44 -12.78
CA LYS A 57 -6.71 -3.54 -14.19
C LYS A 57 -6.30 -4.83 -14.86
N SER A 58 -5.11 -5.38 -14.56
CA SER A 58 -4.69 -6.68 -15.11
C SER A 58 -5.47 -7.86 -14.55
N ARG A 59 -5.99 -7.75 -13.32
CA ARG A 59 -6.79 -8.80 -12.67
C ARG A 59 -8.26 -8.75 -13.11
N PHE A 60 -8.76 -7.57 -13.47
CA PHE A 60 -10.12 -7.37 -14.00
C PHE A 60 -10.19 -7.34 -15.55
N GLY A 61 -9.07 -7.06 -16.22
CA GLY A 61 -8.95 -7.08 -17.67
C GLY A 61 -8.55 -8.46 -18.15
N GLY A 62 -9.55 -9.28 -18.46
CA GLY A 62 -9.39 -10.59 -19.07
C GLY A 62 -8.39 -10.57 -20.23
N GLY A 63 -7.50 -11.58 -20.23
CA GLY A 63 -6.34 -11.65 -21.09
C GLY A 63 -6.66 -11.46 -22.56
N ARG A 64 -5.99 -10.49 -23.18
CA ARG A 64 -5.73 -10.59 -24.61
C ARG A 64 -4.55 -11.52 -24.77
N THR A 65 -4.85 -12.78 -25.04
CA THR A 65 -3.89 -13.69 -25.67
C THR A 65 -3.33 -12.95 -26.88
N PRO A 66 -2.02 -12.61 -26.93
CA PRO A 66 -1.45 -12.12 -28.15
C PRO A 66 -1.57 -13.27 -29.14
N ALA A 67 -2.46 -13.11 -30.12
CA ALA A 67 -2.60 -14.06 -31.21
C ALA A 67 -1.19 -14.32 -31.76
N SER A 68 -0.79 -15.58 -31.70
CA SER A 68 0.50 -16.07 -32.16
C SER A 68 0.85 -15.42 -33.49
N VAL A 69 1.99 -14.72 -33.52
CA VAL A 69 2.65 -14.29 -34.74
C VAL A 69 2.79 -15.54 -35.60
N THR A 70 1.97 -15.63 -36.64
CA THR A 70 2.17 -16.57 -37.74
C THR A 70 3.45 -16.14 -38.43
N GLN A 71 4.56 -16.64 -37.91
CA GLN A 71 5.87 -16.62 -38.54
C GLN A 71 5.78 -17.51 -39.78
N ARG A 72 5.25 -16.93 -40.87
CA ARG A 72 5.53 -17.39 -42.22
C ARG A 72 6.80 -16.66 -42.67
N ASP A 73 7.91 -17.06 -42.07
CA ASP A 73 9.23 -16.85 -42.65
C ASP A 73 9.37 -17.85 -43.80
N GLY A 74 8.65 -17.56 -44.88
CA GLY A 74 8.84 -18.16 -46.19
C GLY A 74 9.49 -17.15 -47.12
N VAL A 75 10.54 -16.45 -46.64
CA VAL A 75 11.46 -15.75 -47.53
C VAL A 75 12.39 -16.81 -48.10
N ASP A 76 12.06 -17.17 -49.32
CA ASP A 76 13.01 -17.33 -50.42
C ASP A 76 14.28 -18.13 -50.10
N SER A 77 14.25 -19.42 -50.42
CA SER A 77 15.46 -20.08 -50.89
C SER A 77 15.48 -19.95 -52.41
N PRO A 78 16.32 -19.09 -53.00
CA PRO A 78 16.68 -19.22 -54.39
C PRO A 78 17.47 -20.51 -54.47
N THR A 79 16.81 -21.60 -54.88
CA THR A 79 17.53 -22.77 -55.36
C THR A 79 18.15 -22.41 -56.71
N ASP A 80 19.24 -21.65 -56.60
CA ASP A 80 20.47 -21.94 -57.33
C ASP A 80 20.77 -23.43 -57.14
N LYS A 81 20.21 -24.24 -58.05
CA LYS A 81 20.75 -25.53 -58.39
C LYS A 81 21.06 -25.46 -59.88
N ALA A 82 22.19 -24.84 -60.16
CA ALA A 82 23.10 -25.33 -61.18
C ALA A 82 23.14 -26.87 -61.17
N ARG A 83 22.35 -27.52 -62.04
CA ARG A 83 22.70 -28.76 -62.72
C ARG A 83 21.70 -29.12 -63.82
#